data_AF-V5GYI6-F1
#
_entry.id   AF-V5GYI6-F1
#
_cell.length_a   1.000
_cell.length_b   1.000
_cell.length_c   1.000
_cell.angle_alpha   90.00
_cell.angle_beta   90.00
_cell.angle_gamma   90.00
#
_symmetry.space_group_name_H-M   'P 1'
#
loop_
_entity.id
_entity.type
_entity.pdbx_description
1 polymer ?
#
loop_
_entity_poly.entity_id
_entity_poly.type
_entity_poly.pdbx_seq_one_letter_code
_entity_poly.pdbx_strand_id
1 'polypeptide(L)'
;FQLAYIKLIYDSSHTFIFFFIIGVMGKSRKTRKIVEKRFAKMKKMLSLSDPRIKDAQRAPPRKKKSEDPYKVKVQDVPQISSALFFQYNTQLGPPYHILIDTNFINFSIKNRLDVIQNMMDCLYAKCIPYITDCVLAELEKLGQKYKVALRIIKDPRFERISCMHKGTYADDCLVQRVTQHKCYIVATNDRDLKRRIRKIPGVPIMYVSQHRYTIERMPDAYGVPKI
;
A
#
# COMPACT_ATOMS: atom_id res chain seq x y z
N PHE A 1 -34.35 4.23 -54.73
CA PHE A 1 -33.93 4.15 -56.13
C PHE A 1 -32.72 3.24 -56.25
N GLN A 2 -32.95 1.96 -56.55
CA GLN A 2 -31.90 1.06 -57.00
C GLN A 2 -32.57 -0.02 -57.86
N LEU A 3 -32.06 -0.14 -59.08
CA LEU A 3 -32.68 -0.78 -60.23
C LEU A 3 -32.94 -2.28 -60.02
N ALA A 4 -34.17 -2.71 -60.30
CA ALA A 4 -34.52 -4.10 -60.47
C ALA A 4 -34.04 -4.57 -61.85
N TYR A 5 -33.01 -5.43 -61.87
CA TYR A 5 -32.68 -6.19 -63.07
C TYR A 5 -33.72 -7.30 -63.23
N ILE A 6 -34.74 -7.02 -64.06
CA ILE A 6 -35.70 -8.01 -64.53
C ILE A 6 -34.99 -8.80 -65.64
N LYS A 7 -34.48 -9.99 -65.31
CA LYS A 7 -34.07 -10.96 -66.33
C LYS A 7 -35.30 -11.74 -66.74
N LEU A 8 -35.96 -11.26 -67.79
CA LEU A 8 -36.99 -11.97 -68.55
C LEU A 8 -36.36 -13.24 -69.14
N ILE A 9 -36.69 -14.41 -68.58
CA ILE A 9 -36.55 -15.68 -69.29
C ILE A 9 -37.98 -16.08 -69.62
N TYR A 10 -38.28 -16.02 -70.92
CA TYR A 10 -39.59 -16.33 -71.48
C TYR A 10 -39.77 -17.84 -71.60
N ASP A 11 -41.03 -18.20 -71.46
CA ASP A 11 -41.63 -19.49 -71.14
C ASP A 11 -41.62 -20.51 -72.31
N SER A 12 -41.74 -21.80 -71.96
CA SER A 12 -42.38 -22.81 -72.82
C SER A 12 -42.96 -23.94 -71.96
N SER A 13 -43.86 -23.61 -71.03
CA SER A 13 -45.05 -24.38 -70.68
C SER A 13 -45.80 -23.70 -69.54
N HIS A 14 -46.79 -22.89 -69.91
CA HIS A 14 -48.01 -22.54 -69.20
C HIS A 14 -48.07 -22.94 -67.71
N THR A 15 -47.92 -21.97 -66.81
CA THR A 15 -48.89 -21.69 -65.72
C THR A 15 -48.38 -20.52 -64.87
N PHE A 16 -49.06 -19.38 -64.97
CA PHE A 16 -48.89 -18.23 -64.10
C PHE A 16 -49.30 -18.63 -62.68
N ILE A 17 -48.33 -18.87 -61.79
CA ILE A 17 -48.57 -18.90 -60.35
C ILE A 17 -47.89 -17.67 -59.76
N PHE A 18 -48.70 -16.61 -59.60
CA PHE A 18 -48.37 -15.44 -58.78
C PHE A 18 -48.22 -15.89 -57.31
N PHE A 19 -47.04 -16.40 -56.94
CA PHE A 19 -46.69 -16.57 -55.54
C PHE A 19 -46.24 -15.23 -54.98
N PHE A 20 -47.20 -14.50 -54.42
CA PHE A 20 -46.99 -13.35 -53.57
C PHE A 20 -46.30 -13.82 -52.27
N ILE A 21 -44.98 -14.07 -52.32
CA ILE A 21 -44.18 -14.26 -51.11
C ILE A 21 -43.94 -12.87 -50.53
N ILE A 22 -44.84 -12.44 -49.64
CA ILE A 22 -44.62 -11.32 -48.74
C ILE A 22 -43.41 -11.71 -47.88
N GLY A 23 -42.23 -11.26 -48.28
CA GLY A 23 -41.01 -11.38 -47.51
C GLY A 23 -41.16 -10.62 -46.21
N VAL A 24 -41.47 -11.31 -45.12
CA VAL A 24 -41.30 -10.80 -43.75
C VAL A 24 -39.80 -10.77 -43.44
N MET A 25 -39.08 -9.89 -44.12
CA MET A 25 -37.66 -9.62 -43.86
C MET A 25 -37.55 -8.64 -42.69
N GLY A 26 -37.72 -9.14 -41.46
CA GLY A 26 -37.67 -8.26 -40.28
C GLY A 26 -37.38 -8.89 -38.92
N LYS A 27 -37.50 -10.22 -38.75
CA LYS A 27 -37.41 -10.84 -37.40
C LYS A 27 -36.12 -11.62 -37.09
N SER A 28 -35.19 -11.78 -38.03
CA SER A 28 -33.95 -12.56 -37.81
C SER A 28 -32.82 -11.78 -37.09
N ARG A 29 -32.72 -10.46 -37.28
CA ARG A 29 -31.64 -9.67 -36.64
C ARG A 29 -31.87 -9.41 -35.15
N LYS A 30 -33.13 -9.33 -34.69
CA LYS A 30 -33.47 -9.11 -33.27
C LYS A 30 -33.29 -10.38 -32.44
N THR A 31 -33.54 -11.57 -33.00
CA THR A 31 -33.30 -12.84 -32.30
C THR A 31 -31.80 -13.08 -32.06
N ARG A 32 -30.90 -12.74 -33.00
CA ARG A 32 -29.45 -12.82 -32.78
C ARG A 32 -28.97 -11.97 -31.60
N LYS A 33 -29.43 -10.71 -31.49
CA LYS A 33 -29.07 -9.81 -30.38
C LYS A 33 -29.67 -10.23 -29.03
N ILE A 34 -30.87 -10.84 -29.03
CA ILE A 34 -31.52 -11.35 -27.80
C ILE A 34 -30.86 -12.65 -27.36
N VAL A 35 -30.47 -13.53 -28.29
CA VAL A 35 -29.69 -14.74 -28.02
C VAL A 35 -28.28 -14.37 -27.54
N GLU A 36 -27.63 -13.37 -28.14
CA GLU A 36 -26.33 -12.84 -27.68
C GLU A 36 -26.38 -12.14 -26.31
N LYS A 37 -27.54 -11.63 -25.90
CA LYS A 37 -27.75 -11.09 -24.54
C LYS A 37 -28.15 -12.16 -23.53
N ARG A 38 -28.86 -13.21 -23.95
CA ARG A 38 -29.30 -14.33 -23.09
C ARG A 38 -28.17 -15.33 -22.81
N PHE A 39 -27.27 -15.53 -23.77
CA PHE A 39 -26.08 -16.35 -23.59
C PHE A 39 -24.88 -15.41 -23.49
N ALA A 40 -24.26 -15.33 -22.31
CA ALA A 40 -23.13 -14.47 -22.03
C ALA A 40 -21.96 -14.77 -22.99
N LYS A 41 -21.83 -13.98 -24.07
CA LYS A 41 -20.70 -14.06 -24.98
C LYS A 41 -19.48 -13.44 -24.28
N MET A 42 -18.75 -14.26 -23.54
CA MET A 42 -17.56 -13.81 -22.79
C MET A 42 -16.51 -13.24 -23.76
N LYS A 43 -15.81 -12.18 -23.32
CA LYS A 43 -14.64 -11.64 -24.02
C LYS A 43 -13.61 -12.77 -24.14
N LYS A 44 -13.09 -13.02 -25.36
CA LYS A 44 -12.09 -14.07 -25.59
C LYS A 44 -10.87 -13.83 -24.70
N MET A 45 -10.68 -14.70 -23.71
CA MET A 45 -9.47 -14.75 -22.90
C MET A 45 -8.44 -15.65 -23.58
N LEU A 46 -7.17 -15.38 -23.33
CA LEU A 46 -6.09 -16.26 -23.77
C LEU A 46 -6.27 -17.63 -23.11
N SER A 47 -6.28 -18.71 -23.88
CA SER A 47 -6.35 -20.05 -23.30
C SER A 47 -5.03 -20.40 -22.64
N LEU A 48 -5.04 -21.23 -21.58
CA LEU A 48 -3.79 -21.72 -20.95
C LEU A 48 -2.87 -22.46 -21.96
N SER A 49 -3.47 -22.98 -23.03
CA SER A 49 -2.81 -23.67 -24.14
C SER A 49 -2.24 -22.76 -25.24
N ASP A 50 -2.35 -21.43 -25.14
CA ASP A 50 -1.87 -20.52 -26.19
C ASP A 50 -0.33 -20.52 -26.24
N PRO A 51 0.31 -20.78 -27.40
CA PRO A 51 1.77 -20.88 -27.57
C PRO A 51 2.55 -19.61 -27.16
N ARG A 52 1.88 -18.47 -26.99
CA ARG A 52 2.49 -17.22 -26.50
C ARG A 52 2.77 -17.20 -25.00
N ILE A 53 2.19 -18.13 -24.23
CA ILE A 53 2.42 -18.27 -22.79
C ILE A 53 3.69 -19.10 -22.57
N LYS A 54 4.65 -18.56 -21.81
CA LYS A 54 5.88 -19.27 -21.43
C LYS A 54 5.53 -20.45 -20.51
N ASP A 55 6.16 -21.61 -20.72
CA ASP A 55 5.89 -22.83 -19.94
C ASP A 55 6.06 -22.66 -18.42
N ALA A 56 6.93 -21.75 -17.99
CA ALA A 56 7.11 -21.38 -16.57
C ALA A 56 5.84 -20.80 -15.91
N GLN A 57 4.94 -20.18 -16.70
CA GLN A 57 3.66 -19.65 -16.22
C GLN A 57 2.51 -20.65 -16.38
N ARG A 58 2.69 -21.72 -17.16
CA ARG A 58 1.72 -22.82 -17.33
C ARG A 58 1.82 -23.87 -16.24
N ALA A 59 3.02 -24.04 -15.66
CA ALA A 59 3.20 -24.97 -14.56
C ALA A 59 2.28 -24.56 -13.40
N PRO A 60 1.37 -25.44 -12.91
CA PRO A 60 0.70 -25.16 -11.65
C PRO A 60 1.78 -24.88 -10.59
N PRO A 61 1.56 -23.93 -9.66
CA PRO A 61 2.53 -23.68 -8.60
C PRO A 61 2.87 -25.03 -7.99
N ARG A 62 4.17 -25.39 -8.02
CA ARG A 62 4.63 -26.71 -7.57
C ARG A 62 3.92 -27.00 -6.25
N LYS A 63 3.03 -28.00 -6.24
CA LYS A 63 2.37 -28.43 -5.00
C LYS A 63 3.51 -28.62 -4.00
N LYS A 64 3.50 -27.87 -2.90
CA LYS A 64 4.47 -28.08 -1.82
C LYS A 64 4.42 -29.58 -1.52
N LYS A 65 5.58 -30.25 -1.59
CA LYS A 65 5.68 -31.68 -1.25
C LYS A 65 4.97 -31.88 0.09
N SER A 66 4.20 -32.96 0.22
CA SER A 66 3.58 -33.34 1.50
C SER A 66 4.67 -33.33 2.57
N GLU A 67 4.49 -32.50 3.59
CA GLU A 67 5.47 -32.31 4.65
C GLU A 67 5.71 -33.66 5.35
N ASP A 68 6.98 -34.07 5.47
CA ASP A 68 7.35 -35.33 6.12
C ASP A 68 6.79 -35.37 7.56
N PRO A 69 6.09 -36.45 7.98
CA PRO A 69 5.44 -36.52 9.29
C PRO A 69 6.43 -36.49 10.47
N TYR A 70 7.71 -36.76 10.23
CA TYR A 70 8.80 -36.69 11.22
C TYR A 70 9.47 -35.32 11.33
N LYS A 71 9.16 -34.38 10.42
CA LYS A 71 9.71 -33.04 10.49
C LYS A 71 8.85 -32.21 11.44
N VAL A 72 9.40 -31.89 12.60
CA VAL A 72 8.75 -30.99 13.58
C VAL A 72 8.31 -29.73 12.84
N LYS A 73 7.00 -29.50 12.73
CA LYS A 73 6.46 -28.25 12.22
C LYS A 73 6.68 -27.20 13.30
N VAL A 74 7.81 -26.51 13.24
CA VAL A 74 8.08 -25.37 14.11
C VAL A 74 7.11 -24.25 13.70
N GLN A 75 6.07 -24.04 14.52
CA GLN A 75 5.23 -22.87 14.41
C GLN A 75 5.89 -21.75 15.21
N ASP A 76 6.53 -20.82 14.50
CA ASP A 76 7.09 -19.62 15.11
C ASP A 76 5.95 -18.67 15.50
N VAL A 77 5.35 -18.91 16.66
CA VAL A 77 4.41 -17.96 17.26
C VAL A 77 5.25 -16.88 17.96
N PRO A 78 5.18 -15.61 17.53
CA PRO A 78 5.94 -14.55 18.17
C PRO A 78 5.44 -14.36 19.61
N GLN A 79 6.36 -14.49 20.57
CA GLN A 79 6.07 -14.22 21.97
C GLN A 79 5.80 -12.72 22.17
N ILE A 80 4.81 -12.41 23.00
CA ILE A 80 4.49 -11.02 23.35
C ILE A 80 5.63 -10.50 24.25
N SER A 81 6.14 -9.31 23.93
CA SER A 81 7.22 -8.68 24.69
C SER A 81 6.83 -8.45 26.15
N SER A 82 7.68 -8.84 27.09
CA SER A 82 7.51 -8.63 28.54
C SER A 82 7.36 -7.16 28.97
N ALA A 83 7.81 -6.23 28.13
CA ALA A 83 7.67 -4.79 28.30
C ALA A 83 6.21 -4.29 28.34
N LEU A 84 5.27 -5.08 27.81
CA LEU A 84 3.85 -4.72 27.73
C LEU A 84 3.10 -5.26 28.93
N PHE A 85 2.69 -4.38 29.85
CA PHE A 85 1.63 -4.70 30.80
C PHE A 85 0.28 -4.40 30.15
N PHE A 86 -0.36 -5.43 29.61
CA PHE A 86 -1.53 -5.37 28.72
C PHE A 86 -1.29 -4.55 27.42
N GLN A 87 -1.26 -3.22 27.51
CA GLN A 87 -0.99 -2.29 26.39
C GLN A 87 -0.06 -1.14 26.79
N TYR A 88 0.23 -0.97 28.08
CA TYR A 88 1.14 0.05 28.59
C TYR A 88 2.57 -0.48 28.50
N ASN A 89 3.47 0.35 27.99
CA ASN A 89 4.88 0.00 27.84
C ASN A 89 5.68 0.66 28.96
N THR A 90 6.05 -0.12 29.98
CA THR A 90 6.78 0.36 31.16
C THR A 90 8.25 0.66 30.88
N GLN A 91 8.77 0.31 29.70
CA GLN A 91 10.17 0.52 29.33
C GLN A 91 10.42 1.89 28.67
N LEU A 92 9.37 2.66 28.40
CA LEU A 92 9.51 4.02 27.86
C LEU A 92 9.78 5.01 28.99
N GLY A 93 11.05 5.13 29.36
CA GLY A 93 11.54 6.13 30.31
C GLY A 93 12.43 7.18 29.65
N PRO A 94 12.63 8.35 30.28
CA PRO A 94 13.68 9.28 29.88
C PRO A 94 15.07 8.61 29.99
N PRO A 95 15.97 8.79 29.00
CA PRO A 95 15.83 9.59 27.79
C PRO A 95 14.95 8.91 26.72
N TYR A 96 14.04 9.69 26.11
CA TYR A 96 13.17 9.16 25.06
C TYR A 96 13.91 9.02 23.73
N HIS A 97 13.86 7.83 23.15
CA HIS A 97 14.42 7.53 21.84
C HIS A 97 13.35 7.72 20.76
N ILE A 98 13.54 8.69 19.87
CA ILE A 98 12.53 9.06 18.86
C ILE A 98 13.04 8.75 17.46
N LEU A 99 12.39 7.84 16.74
CA LEU A 99 12.65 7.58 15.34
C LEU A 99 11.98 8.63 14.46
N ILE A 100 12.77 9.28 13.60
CA ILE A 100 12.29 10.36 12.75
C ILE A 100 12.08 9.89 11.31
N ASP A 101 10.95 10.30 10.74
CA ASP A 101 10.58 10.10 9.35
C ASP A 101 10.87 11.36 8.48
N THR A 102 11.05 11.19 7.17
CA THR A 102 11.38 12.27 6.22
C THR A 102 10.31 13.35 6.22
N ASN A 103 9.04 12.93 6.18
CA ASN A 103 7.89 13.82 6.18
C ASN A 103 7.82 14.68 7.43
N PHE A 104 8.16 14.13 8.60
CA PHE A 104 8.12 14.87 9.86
C PHE A 104 9.08 16.06 9.86
N ILE A 105 10.29 15.87 9.34
CA ILE A 105 11.30 16.93 9.23
C ILE A 105 10.81 18.02 8.26
N ASN A 106 10.22 17.62 7.14
CA ASN A 106 9.71 18.56 6.15
C ASN A 106 8.59 19.44 6.71
N PHE A 107 7.67 18.85 7.47
CA PHE A 107 6.62 19.58 8.17
C PHE A 107 7.17 20.49 9.27
N SER A 108 8.22 20.06 9.98
CA SER A 108 8.87 20.87 11.01
C SER A 108 9.53 22.11 10.42
N ILE A 109 10.24 21.97 9.29
CA ILE A 109 10.82 23.10 8.56
C ILE A 109 9.73 24.04 8.04
N LYS A 110 8.64 23.49 7.48
CA LYS A 110 7.51 24.28 6.99
C LYS A 110 6.88 25.15 8.07
N ASN A 111 6.76 24.61 9.29
CA ASN A 111 6.20 25.31 10.44
C ASN A 111 7.24 26.09 11.25
N ARG A 112 8.51 26.14 10.79
CA ARG A 112 9.63 26.83 11.45
C ARG A 112 9.87 26.36 12.89
N LEU A 113 9.76 25.06 13.11
CA LEU A 113 9.97 24.41 14.40
C LEU A 113 11.38 23.83 14.48
N ASP A 114 12.09 24.13 15.57
CA ASP A 114 13.31 23.40 15.92
C ASP A 114 12.94 22.02 16.46
N VAL A 115 13.46 20.97 15.81
CA VAL A 115 13.08 19.58 16.07
C VAL A 115 13.39 19.17 17.50
N ILE A 116 14.57 19.50 18.01
CA ILE A 116 15.02 19.00 19.31
C ILE A 116 14.33 19.75 20.44
N GLN A 117 14.27 21.08 20.34
CA GLN A 117 13.63 21.92 21.34
C GLN A 117 12.14 21.58 21.47
N ASN A 118 11.41 21.50 20.36
CA ASN A 118 9.97 21.18 20.40
C ASN A 118 9.69 19.74 20.85
N MET A 119 10.62 18.79 20.64
CA MET A 119 10.49 17.43 21.20
C MET A 119 10.60 17.45 22.73
N MET A 120 11.59 18.19 23.26
CA MET A 120 11.75 18.35 24.71
C MET A 120 10.56 19.09 25.33
N ASP A 121 10.05 20.13 24.68
CA ASP A 121 8.88 20.88 25.15
C ASP A 121 7.59 20.04 25.13
N CYS A 122 7.50 19.05 24.23
CA CYS A 122 6.34 18.16 24.12
C CYS A 122 6.36 17.03 25.15
N LEU A 123 7.54 16.46 25.42
CA LEU A 123 7.70 15.30 26.32
C LEU A 123 8.14 15.68 27.73
N TYR A 124 8.52 16.95 27.97
CA TYR A 124 9.06 17.48 29.23
C TYR A 124 10.25 16.68 29.76
N ALA A 125 11.03 16.07 28.87
CA ALA A 125 12.14 15.19 29.21
C ALA A 125 13.24 15.22 28.13
N LYS A 126 14.42 14.68 28.45
CA LYS A 126 15.51 14.55 27.50
C LYS A 126 15.11 13.63 26.34
N CYS A 127 15.25 14.13 25.12
CA CYS A 127 14.89 13.44 23.89
C CYS A 127 16.15 13.22 23.05
N ILE A 128 16.32 12.00 22.53
CA ILE A 128 17.40 11.64 21.62
C ILE A 128 16.77 11.30 20.26
N PRO A 129 16.92 12.16 19.25
CA PRO A 129 16.38 11.90 17.94
C PRO A 129 17.28 10.93 17.16
N TYR A 130 16.66 9.89 16.60
CA TYR A 130 17.30 8.87 15.79
C TYR A 130 16.88 8.94 14.34
N ILE A 131 17.85 8.76 13.47
CA ILE A 131 17.66 8.74 12.02
C ILE A 131 18.19 7.43 11.48
N THR A 132 17.36 6.75 10.70
CA THR A 132 17.73 5.51 10.04
C THR A 132 18.43 5.81 8.72
N ASP A 133 19.36 4.93 8.31
CA ASP A 133 20.03 5.05 7.02
C ASP A 133 19.07 5.18 5.84
N CYS A 134 17.91 4.52 5.89
CA CYS A 134 16.95 4.55 4.80
C CYS A 134 16.20 5.89 4.70
N VAL A 135 15.87 6.50 5.83
CA VAL A 135 15.30 7.86 5.88
C VAL A 135 16.31 8.88 5.36
N LEU A 136 17.58 8.74 5.73
CA LEU A 136 18.65 9.59 5.21
C LEU A 136 18.81 9.43 3.68
N ALA A 137 18.84 8.19 3.19
CA ALA A 137 18.94 7.89 1.77
C ALA A 137 17.71 8.41 0.97
N GLU A 138 16.52 8.39 1.56
CA GLU A 138 15.32 8.97 0.95
C GLU A 138 15.43 10.49 0.82
N LEU A 139 15.91 11.18 1.85
CA LEU A 139 16.13 12.63 1.80
C LEU A 139 17.20 13.05 0.80
N GLU A 140 18.26 12.25 0.65
CA GLU A 140 19.28 12.48 -0.37
C GLU A 140 18.71 12.33 -1.79
N LYS A 141 17.81 11.37 -2.02
CA LYS A 141 17.12 11.18 -3.32
C LYS A 141 16.18 12.33 -3.67
N LEU A 142 15.54 12.95 -2.69
CA LEU A 142 14.62 14.06 -2.92
C LEU A 142 15.34 15.35 -3.36
N GLY A 143 16.67 15.40 -3.28
CA GLY A 143 17.51 16.37 -3.98
C GLY A 143 17.54 17.77 -3.36
N GLN A 144 17.69 18.79 -4.21
CA GLN A 144 18.04 20.15 -3.75
C GLN A 144 16.99 20.82 -2.86
N LYS A 145 15.71 20.47 -3.01
CA LYS A 145 14.61 21.05 -2.22
C LYS A 145 14.75 20.76 -0.72
N TYR A 146 15.44 19.68 -0.36
CA TYR A 146 15.59 19.21 1.01
C TYR A 146 17.00 19.40 1.58
N LYS A 147 17.81 20.29 0.98
CA LYS A 147 19.15 20.64 1.49
C LYS A 147 19.13 21.13 2.94
N VAL A 148 18.10 21.90 3.31
CA VAL A 148 17.93 22.40 4.69
C VAL A 148 17.68 21.23 5.64
N ALA A 149 16.81 20.28 5.26
CA ALA A 149 16.55 19.07 6.05
C ALA A 149 17.83 18.23 6.23
N LEU A 150 18.59 18.03 5.16
CA LEU A 150 19.87 17.30 5.23
C LEU A 150 20.89 17.97 6.16
N ARG A 151 20.90 19.31 6.25
CA ARG A 151 21.78 20.04 7.18
C ARG A 151 21.37 19.87 8.63
N ILE A 152 20.06 19.88 8.92
CA ILE A 152 19.53 19.67 10.27
C ILE A 152 19.87 18.25 10.74
N ILE A 153 19.69 17.26 9.88
CA ILE A 153 19.94 15.83 10.21
C ILE A 153 21.41 15.52 10.47
N LYS A 154 22.32 16.25 9.83
CA LYS A 154 23.77 16.08 10.01
C LYS A 154 24.29 16.73 11.29
N ASP A 155 23.43 17.40 12.07
CA ASP A 155 23.81 17.92 13.38
C ASP A 155 24.20 16.76 14.31
N PRO A 156 25.32 16.84 15.05
CA PRO A 156 25.77 15.79 15.98
C PRO A 156 24.76 15.42 17.06
N ARG A 157 23.72 16.23 17.30
CA ARG A 157 22.64 15.91 18.23
C ARG A 157 21.73 14.78 17.74
N PHE A 158 21.75 14.45 16.45
CA PHE A 158 21.02 13.32 15.88
C PHE A 158 21.88 12.05 15.91
N GLU A 159 21.33 10.99 16.49
CA GLU A 159 21.97 9.69 16.50
C GLU A 159 21.58 8.89 15.24
N ARG A 160 22.58 8.34 14.56
CA ARG A 160 22.36 7.56 13.34
C ARG A 160 22.25 6.08 13.67
N ILE A 161 21.19 5.44 13.17
CA ILE A 161 20.98 4.01 13.31
C ILE A 161 21.20 3.31 11.97
N SER A 162 22.08 2.31 11.98
CA SER A 162 22.34 1.50 10.81
C SER A 162 21.22 0.51 10.50
N CYS A 163 20.91 0.38 9.21
CA CYS A 163 19.84 -0.49 8.71
C CYS A 163 20.39 -1.77 8.09
N MET A 164 19.89 -2.92 8.54
CA MET A 164 20.33 -4.24 8.04
C MET A 164 19.42 -4.78 6.92
N HIS A 165 19.15 -3.97 5.90
CA HIS A 165 18.31 -4.38 4.79
C HIS A 165 18.73 -3.70 3.48
N LYS A 166 18.55 -4.42 2.37
CA LYS A 166 18.91 -3.94 1.04
C LYS A 166 17.72 -3.18 0.43
N GLY A 167 17.83 -1.85 0.35
CA GLY A 167 16.98 -1.03 -0.50
C GLY A 167 15.47 -1.09 -0.23
N THR A 168 15.05 -1.29 1.01
CA THR A 168 13.62 -1.28 1.37
C THR A 168 13.10 0.15 1.51
N TYR A 169 11.77 0.29 1.46
CA TYR A 169 11.09 1.52 1.83
C TYR A 169 11.35 1.88 3.30
N ALA A 170 11.49 3.18 3.60
CA ALA A 170 11.74 3.67 4.94
C ALA A 170 10.61 3.32 5.91
N ASP A 171 9.36 3.40 5.46
CA ASP A 171 8.18 3.01 6.25
C ASP A 171 8.26 1.58 6.78
N ASP A 172 8.66 0.64 5.92
CA ASP A 172 8.76 -0.78 6.27
C ASP A 172 9.89 -1.03 7.28
N CYS A 173 11.02 -0.31 7.11
CA CYS A 173 12.11 -0.31 8.08
C CYS A 173 11.64 0.15 9.46
N LEU A 174 10.95 1.29 9.52
CA LEU A 174 10.47 1.86 10.78
C LEU A 174 9.47 0.90 11.45
N VAL A 175 8.50 0.37 10.71
CA VAL A 175 7.52 -0.58 11.23
C VAL A 175 8.19 -1.85 11.75
N GLN A 176 9.13 -2.43 11.00
CA GLN A 176 9.84 -3.64 11.43
C GLN A 176 10.65 -3.39 12.69
N ARG A 177 11.40 -2.28 12.75
CA ARG A 177 12.25 -1.92 13.90
C ARG A 177 11.43 -1.73 15.16
N VAL A 178 10.32 -1.01 15.06
CA VAL A 178 9.41 -0.73 16.17
C VAL A 178 8.66 -1.99 16.62
N THR A 179 8.37 -2.90 15.70
CA THR A 179 7.76 -4.20 16.03
C THR A 179 8.71 -5.08 16.85
N GLN A 180 10.00 -5.08 16.48
CA GLN A 180 11.04 -5.82 17.18
C GLN A 180 11.39 -5.19 18.53
N HIS A 181 11.59 -3.86 18.54
CA HIS A 181 12.00 -3.09 19.70
C HIS A 181 10.97 -2.01 19.98
N LYS A 182 10.17 -2.22 21.02
CA LYS A 182 9.11 -1.29 21.43
C LYS A 182 9.63 -0.12 22.27
N CYS A 183 10.94 0.14 22.29
CA CYS A 183 11.56 1.23 23.06
C CYS A 183 11.62 2.57 22.32
N TYR A 184 10.91 2.71 21.19
CA TYR A 184 10.94 3.90 20.34
C TYR A 184 9.60 4.62 20.29
N ILE A 185 9.67 5.95 20.25
CA ILE A 185 8.58 6.82 19.80
C ILE A 185 8.77 7.08 18.31
N VAL A 186 7.70 7.02 17.52
CA VAL A 186 7.80 7.32 16.07
C VAL A 186 7.29 8.72 15.78
N ALA A 187 8.14 9.58 15.22
CA ALA A 187 7.77 10.91 14.77
C ALA A 187 7.42 10.88 13.26
N THR A 188 6.13 10.88 12.94
CA THR A 188 5.65 10.90 11.55
C THR A 188 4.34 11.67 11.40
N ASN A 189 4.21 12.37 10.26
CA ASN A 189 2.97 13.02 9.87
C ASN A 189 2.17 12.22 8.85
N ASP A 190 2.72 11.14 8.30
CA ASP A 190 2.04 10.34 7.29
C ASP A 190 0.84 9.57 7.85
N ARG A 191 -0.27 9.60 7.14
CA ARG A 191 -1.53 8.98 7.57
C ARG A 191 -1.45 7.46 7.49
N ASP A 192 -0.79 6.92 6.47
CA ASP A 192 -0.72 5.48 6.25
C ASP A 192 0.27 4.83 7.22
N LEU A 193 1.45 5.42 7.41
CA LEU A 193 2.40 4.97 8.43
C LEU A 193 1.79 5.03 9.84
N LYS A 194 1.06 6.11 10.19
CA LYS A 194 0.32 6.17 11.46
C LYS A 194 -0.71 5.05 11.59
N ARG A 195 -1.48 4.74 10.54
CA ARG A 195 -2.44 3.62 10.58
C ARG A 195 -1.75 2.28 10.81
N ARG A 196 -0.55 2.06 10.26
CA ARG A 196 0.24 0.84 10.47
C ARG A 196 0.76 0.74 11.90
N ILE A 197 1.38 1.80 12.43
CA ILE A 197 1.92 1.84 13.79
C ILE A 197 0.82 1.72 14.83
N ARG A 198 -0.38 2.27 14.57
CA ARG A 198 -1.54 2.11 15.46
C ARG A 198 -1.99 0.67 15.68
N LYS A 199 -1.59 -0.27 14.83
CA LYS A 199 -1.86 -1.70 15.04
C LYS A 199 -0.90 -2.33 16.06
N ILE A 200 0.25 -1.71 16.28
CA ILE A 200 1.27 -2.16 17.23
C ILE A 200 0.96 -1.53 18.60
N PRO A 201 0.71 -2.33 19.65
CA PRO A 201 0.49 -1.81 21.00
C PRO A 201 1.80 -1.33 21.63
N GLY A 202 1.71 -0.31 22.49
CA GLY A 202 2.84 0.20 23.27
C GLY A 202 3.82 1.12 22.54
N VAL A 203 3.47 1.59 21.34
CA VAL A 203 4.29 2.52 20.54
C VAL A 203 3.60 3.88 20.46
N PRO A 204 4.18 4.92 21.05
CA PRO A 204 3.69 6.29 20.91
C PRO A 204 4.01 6.88 19.54
N ILE A 205 3.13 7.76 19.08
CA ILE A 205 3.27 8.43 17.79
C ILE A 205 3.32 9.94 18.03
N MET A 206 4.40 10.58 17.59
CA MET A 206 4.54 12.02 17.61
C MET A 206 4.24 12.60 16.23
N TYR A 207 3.49 13.69 16.19
CA TYR A 207 3.13 14.38 14.95
C TYR A 207 3.08 15.89 15.18
N VAL A 208 3.15 16.64 14.08
CA VAL A 208 3.08 18.11 14.09
C VAL A 208 1.64 18.54 13.89
N SER A 209 1.12 19.37 14.79
CA SER A 209 -0.22 19.96 14.71
C SER A 209 -0.19 21.39 15.23
N GLN A 210 -0.84 22.33 14.55
CA GLN A 210 -1.00 23.71 15.02
C GLN A 210 0.31 24.38 15.50
N HIS A 211 1.41 24.22 14.75
CA HIS A 211 2.74 24.73 15.11
C HIS A 211 3.32 24.20 16.43
N ARG A 212 2.85 23.05 16.91
CA ARG A 212 3.39 22.35 18.07
C ARG A 212 3.54 20.87 17.77
N TYR A 213 4.37 20.18 18.55
CA TYR A 213 4.39 18.72 18.53
C TYR A 213 3.32 18.19 19.48
N THR A 214 2.69 17.11 19.08
CA THR A 214 1.65 16.43 19.83
C THR A 214 1.94 14.94 19.79
N ILE A 215 1.63 14.25 20.88
CA ILE A 215 1.85 12.82 21.02
C ILE A 215 0.53 12.07 21.17
N GLU A 216 0.40 10.96 20.47
CA GLU A 216 -0.70 10.00 20.58
C GLU A 216 -0.22 8.79 21.39
N ARG A 217 -1.13 8.17 22.15
CA ARG A 217 -0.92 6.88 22.86
C ARG A 217 0.17 6.87 23.92
N MET A 218 0.56 8.04 24.41
CA MET A 218 1.42 8.12 25.58
C MET A 218 0.55 8.27 26.84
N PRO A 219 0.56 7.28 27.73
CA PRO A 219 -0.28 7.27 28.94
C PRO A 219 0.10 8.36 29.96
N ASP A 220 1.35 8.82 29.95
CA ASP A 220 1.88 9.85 30.86
C ASP A 220 1.97 11.25 30.23
N ALA A 221 1.42 11.45 29.02
CA ALA A 221 1.49 12.75 28.34
C ALA A 221 0.47 13.73 28.92
N TYR A 222 0.91 14.50 29.93
CA TYR A 222 0.20 15.67 30.43
C TYR A 222 0.24 16.79 29.37
N GLY A 223 -0.91 17.14 28.78
CA GLY A 223 -1.04 18.34 27.93
C GLY A 223 -1.51 18.11 26.50
N VAL A 224 -1.84 16.87 26.10
CA VAL A 224 -2.47 16.62 24.80
C VAL A 224 -3.98 16.91 24.91
N PRO A 225 -4.57 17.80 24.09
CA PRO A 225 -6.01 17.93 24.04
C PRO A 225 -6.58 16.57 23.62
N LYS A 226 -7.36 15.96 24.52
CA LYS A 226 -8.12 14.75 24.21
C LYS A 226 -9.10 15.14 23.11
N ILE A 227 -8.87 14.62 21.91
CA ILE A 227 -9.88 14.62 20.83
C ILE A 227 -10.84 13.48 21.14
#